data_AF-T1B1S5-F1
#
_entry.id   AF-T1B1S5-F1
#
_cell.length_a   1.000
_cell.length_b   1.000
_cell.length_c   1.000
_cell.angle_alpha   90.00
_cell.angle_beta   90.00
_cell.angle_gamma   90.00
#
_symmetry.space_group_name_H-M   'P 1'
#
loop_
_entity.id
_entity.type
_entity.pdbx_description
1 polymer ?
#
loop_
_entity_poly.entity_id
_entity_poly.type
_entity_poly.pdbx_seq_one_letter_code
_entity_poly.pdbx_strand_id
1 'polypeptide(L)'
;MTEAGKIACEAIENVYTTVREGMSENELASNLVSEMMKGGASGPSFSTIVAFGENASMPHYTPGKRKLHKGDFILTDFGALYKRYCSDVTRTAVFGKASDMQRRMYETVLKAQTESMNAIKANVNGKDVDKIARDIIDSTEFKGKFIHSLGHGLGMDVHDHPALSSGADFTLKAEMVVTVEPGVY
;
A
#
# COMPACT_ATOMS: atom_id res chain seq x y z
N MET A 1 -11.36 -13.04 -1.66
CA MET A 1 -10.74 -11.71 -1.65
C MET A 1 -11.16 -10.89 -0.45
N THR A 2 -12.46 -10.62 -0.20
CA THR A 2 -12.91 -9.85 0.98
C THR A 2 -12.34 -10.37 2.31
N GLU A 3 -12.40 -11.70 2.53
CA GLU A 3 -11.83 -12.29 3.76
C GLU A 3 -10.30 -12.14 3.83
N ALA A 4 -9.59 -12.27 2.70
CA ALA A 4 -8.14 -12.04 2.65
C ALA A 4 -7.80 -10.59 3.02
N GLY A 5 -8.58 -9.62 2.54
CA GLY A 5 -8.43 -8.21 2.88
C GLY A 5 -8.71 -7.95 4.36
N LYS A 6 -9.77 -8.56 4.90
CA LYS A 6 -10.11 -8.48 6.33
C LYS A 6 -9.00 -8.99 7.22
N ILE A 7 -8.44 -10.17 6.93
CA ILE A 7 -7.31 -10.74 7.68
C ILE A 7 -6.11 -9.79 7.68
N ALA A 8 -5.77 -9.20 6.53
CA ALA A 8 -4.67 -8.24 6.44
C ALA A 8 -4.95 -6.96 7.27
N CYS A 9 -6.16 -6.40 7.20
CA CYS A 9 -6.55 -5.23 7.98
C CYS A 9 -6.52 -5.50 9.50
N GLU A 10 -7.04 -6.63 9.96
CA GLU A 10 -7.00 -7.01 11.38
C GLU A 10 -5.56 -7.25 11.86
N ALA A 11 -4.72 -7.86 11.01
CA ALA A 11 -3.32 -8.10 11.34
C ALA A 11 -2.54 -6.80 11.59
N ILE A 12 -2.70 -5.77 10.74
CA ILE A 12 -1.98 -4.51 10.93
C ILE A 12 -2.44 -3.74 12.17
N GLU A 13 -3.74 -3.77 12.48
CA GLU A 13 -4.28 -3.18 13.71
C GLU A 13 -3.63 -3.80 14.95
N ASN A 14 -3.54 -5.13 15.00
CA ASN A 14 -2.87 -5.85 16.09
C ASN A 14 -1.37 -5.53 16.15
N VAL A 15 -0.69 -5.59 15.00
CA VAL A 15 0.76 -5.40 14.94
C VAL A 15 1.18 -4.00 15.36
N TYR A 16 0.41 -2.96 15.00
CA TYR A 16 0.72 -1.59 15.40
C TYR A 16 0.69 -1.38 16.92
N THR A 17 -0.03 -2.20 17.69
CA THR A 17 0.02 -2.15 19.17
C THR A 17 1.36 -2.63 19.75
N THR A 18 2.16 -3.35 18.96
CA THR A 18 3.45 -3.92 19.38
C THR A 18 4.65 -3.05 18.98
N VAL A 19 4.42 -2.02 18.17
CA VAL A 19 5.48 -1.15 17.63
C VAL A 19 6.16 -0.37 18.76
N ARG A 20 7.49 -0.39 18.76
CA ARG A 20 8.32 0.25 19.78
C ARG A 20 9.67 0.68 19.21
N GLU A 21 10.28 1.66 19.86
CA GLU A 21 11.64 2.11 19.57
C GLU A 21 12.60 0.91 19.54
N GLY A 22 13.51 0.88 18.57
CA GLY A 22 14.51 -0.19 18.42
C GLY A 22 13.99 -1.52 17.87
N MET A 23 12.70 -1.64 17.53
CA MET A 23 12.18 -2.74 16.72
C MET A 23 12.84 -2.70 15.34
N SER A 24 13.22 -3.85 14.77
CA SER A 24 13.71 -3.88 13.38
C SER A 24 12.60 -4.08 12.37
N GLU A 25 12.80 -3.65 11.12
CA GLU A 25 11.87 -3.90 10.01
C GLU A 25 11.55 -5.39 9.87
N ASN A 26 12.57 -6.26 9.92
CA ASN A 26 12.39 -7.73 9.93
C ASN A 26 11.51 -8.24 11.07
N GLU A 27 11.57 -7.59 12.24
CA GLU A 27 10.76 -8.00 13.39
C GLU A 27 9.29 -7.66 13.12
N LEU A 28 9.02 -6.44 12.65
CA LEU A 28 7.66 -6.01 12.31
C LEU A 28 7.08 -6.82 11.13
N ALA A 29 7.89 -7.11 10.11
CA ALA A 29 7.49 -7.95 8.98
C ALA A 29 7.10 -9.36 9.43
N SER A 30 7.91 -9.95 10.31
CA SER A 30 7.62 -11.28 10.88
C SER A 30 6.35 -11.28 11.72
N ASN A 31 6.09 -10.20 12.46
CA ASN A 31 4.86 -10.04 13.23
C ASN A 31 3.62 -9.97 12.33
N LEU A 32 3.69 -9.24 11.20
CA LEU A 32 2.59 -9.18 10.22
C LEU A 32 2.27 -10.54 9.64
N VAL A 33 3.28 -11.29 9.20
CA VAL A 33 3.08 -12.65 8.69
C VAL A 33 2.46 -13.54 9.77
N SER A 34 2.96 -13.48 11.00
CA SER A 34 2.42 -14.27 12.11
C SER A 34 0.96 -13.94 12.41
N GLU A 35 0.60 -12.66 12.49
CA GLU A 35 -0.78 -12.23 12.76
C GLU A 35 -1.74 -12.62 11.64
N MET A 36 -1.35 -12.46 10.36
CA MET A 36 -2.17 -12.93 9.24
C MET A 36 -2.41 -14.44 9.28
N MET A 37 -1.39 -15.24 9.61
CA MET A 37 -1.54 -16.69 9.73
C MET A 37 -2.44 -17.08 10.91
N LYS A 38 -2.36 -16.38 12.04
CA LYS A 38 -3.31 -16.57 13.16
C LYS A 38 -4.74 -16.23 12.75
N GLY A 39 -4.92 -15.23 11.88
CA GLY A 39 -6.20 -14.88 11.25
C GLY A 39 -6.71 -15.90 10.22
N GLY A 40 -5.97 -16.97 9.95
CA GLY A 40 -6.38 -18.05 9.05
C GLY A 40 -5.84 -17.95 7.62
N ALA A 41 -4.94 -17.00 7.34
CA ALA A 41 -4.22 -17.00 6.07
C ALA A 41 -3.33 -18.25 5.96
N SER A 42 -3.20 -18.79 4.75
CA SER A 42 -2.25 -19.87 4.46
C SER A 42 -0.80 -19.37 4.42
N GLY A 43 -0.61 -18.06 4.33
CA GLY A 43 0.68 -17.37 4.27
C GLY A 43 0.49 -15.94 3.75
N PRO A 44 1.58 -15.20 3.54
CA PRO A 44 1.51 -13.92 2.85
C PRO A 44 1.27 -14.12 1.34
N SER A 45 0.57 -13.19 0.69
CA SER A 45 0.35 -13.22 -0.77
C SER A 45 1.59 -12.82 -1.58
N PHE A 46 2.51 -12.07 -0.98
CA PHE A 46 3.80 -11.66 -1.53
C PHE A 46 4.80 -11.39 -0.40
N SER A 47 6.06 -11.11 -0.73
CA SER A 47 7.06 -10.77 0.30
C SER A 47 6.67 -9.49 1.03
N THR A 48 6.36 -9.59 2.32
CA THR A 48 6.00 -8.45 3.17
C THR A 48 7.10 -7.39 3.18
N ILE A 49 6.71 -6.16 2.87
CA ILE A 49 7.54 -4.97 2.90
C ILE A 49 7.26 -4.22 4.20
N VAL A 50 8.36 -3.86 4.86
CA VAL A 50 8.40 -2.95 6.00
C VAL A 50 9.61 -2.07 5.79
N ALA A 51 9.37 -0.77 5.72
CA ALA A 51 10.40 0.22 5.48
C ALA A 51 10.27 1.35 6.50
N PHE A 52 11.36 1.61 7.25
CA PHE A 52 11.43 2.68 8.23
C PHE A 52 12.17 3.90 7.70
N GLY A 53 11.70 5.09 8.07
CA GLY A 53 12.39 6.35 7.80
C GLY A 53 12.73 6.52 6.33
N GLU A 54 14.02 6.68 6.03
CA GLU A 54 14.57 6.82 4.68
C GLU A 54 14.24 5.65 3.75
N ASN A 55 14.12 4.42 4.27
CA ASN A 55 13.83 3.25 3.44
C ASN A 55 12.41 3.32 2.83
N ALA A 56 11.48 4.07 3.45
CA ALA A 56 10.13 4.24 2.92
C ALA A 56 10.10 4.99 1.57
N SER A 57 11.21 5.64 1.18
CA SER A 57 11.37 6.25 -0.14
C SER A 57 11.72 5.26 -1.26
N MET A 58 11.91 3.97 -0.94
CA MET A 58 12.23 2.94 -1.91
C MET A 58 11.00 2.05 -2.20
N PRO A 59 10.39 2.14 -3.39
CA PRO A 59 9.42 1.14 -3.82
C PRO A 59 10.03 -0.27 -3.83
N HIS A 60 9.22 -1.29 -3.53
CA HIS A 60 9.65 -2.70 -3.51
C HIS A 60 10.81 -3.00 -2.55
N TYR A 61 10.90 -2.25 -1.44
CA TYR A 61 11.92 -2.44 -0.42
C TYR A 61 11.87 -3.83 0.22
N THR A 62 13.03 -4.40 0.55
CA THR A 62 13.12 -5.66 1.32
C THR A 62 13.48 -5.34 2.78
N PRO A 63 12.66 -5.74 3.77
CA PRO A 63 12.92 -5.47 5.19
C PRO A 63 14.33 -5.87 5.63
N GLY A 64 14.94 -5.02 6.46
CA GLY A 64 16.28 -5.25 6.98
C GLY A 64 16.38 -5.21 8.50
N LYS A 65 17.60 -4.95 8.95
CA LYS A 65 17.94 -4.78 10.38
C LYS A 65 17.81 -3.34 10.86
N ARG A 66 17.39 -2.39 10.00
CA ARG A 66 17.19 -0.98 10.37
C ARG A 66 16.21 -0.90 11.53
N LYS A 67 16.58 -0.11 12.53
CA LYS A 67 15.88 0.01 13.82
C LYS A 67 14.96 1.20 13.81
N LEU A 68 13.74 1.05 14.30
CA LEU A 68 12.74 2.11 14.33
C LEU A 68 13.13 3.22 15.32
N HIS A 69 13.01 4.47 14.89
CA HIS A 69 13.26 5.67 15.68
C HIS A 69 12.09 6.65 15.65
N LYS A 70 11.90 7.43 16.72
CA LYS A 70 10.89 8.50 16.76
C LYS A 70 11.06 9.46 15.58
N GLY A 71 9.95 9.74 14.90
CA GLY A 71 9.88 10.58 13.70
C GLY A 71 9.96 9.80 12.40
N ASP A 72 10.36 8.52 12.41
CA ASP A 72 10.37 7.68 11.22
C ASP A 72 8.95 7.51 10.65
N PHE A 73 8.85 7.53 9.32
CA PHE A 73 7.75 6.83 8.67
C PHE A 73 7.87 5.32 8.91
N ILE A 74 6.71 4.66 9.02
CA ILE A 74 6.56 3.21 9.01
C ILE A 74 5.68 2.91 7.80
N LEU A 75 6.29 2.48 6.70
CA LEU A 75 5.57 1.97 5.53
C LEU A 75 5.51 0.45 5.64
N THR A 76 4.30 -0.10 5.58
CA THR A 76 4.03 -1.53 5.57
C THR A 76 3.21 -1.87 4.34
N ASP A 77 3.72 -2.75 3.50
CA ASP A 77 3.04 -3.24 2.30
C ASP A 77 3.04 -4.78 2.31
N PHE A 78 1.85 -5.36 2.39
CA PHE A 78 1.65 -6.76 2.72
C PHE A 78 0.25 -7.25 2.33
N GLY A 79 0.08 -8.56 2.27
CA GLY A 79 -1.22 -9.14 2.02
C GLY A 79 -1.30 -10.59 2.47
N ALA A 80 -2.54 -11.07 2.63
CA ALA A 80 -2.85 -12.42 3.07
C ALA A 80 -3.24 -13.29 1.86
N LEU A 81 -2.74 -14.52 1.84
CA LEU A 81 -3.22 -15.57 0.95
C LEU A 81 -4.29 -16.38 1.68
N TYR A 82 -5.54 -16.30 1.23
CA TYR A 82 -6.65 -17.02 1.83
C TYR A 82 -7.49 -17.73 0.78
N LYS A 83 -7.60 -19.06 0.91
CA LYS A 83 -8.34 -19.93 -0.03
C LYS A 83 -8.01 -19.63 -1.51
N ARG A 84 -6.71 -19.50 -1.81
CA ARG A 84 -6.13 -19.20 -3.12
C ARG A 84 -6.31 -17.77 -3.65
N TYR A 85 -6.91 -16.87 -2.87
CA TYR A 85 -7.03 -15.46 -3.26
C TYR A 85 -6.10 -14.59 -2.43
N CYS A 86 -5.51 -13.60 -3.08
CA CYS A 86 -4.63 -12.62 -2.48
C CYS A 86 -5.43 -11.42 -1.94
N SER A 87 -4.88 -10.79 -0.90
CA SER A 87 -5.07 -9.37 -0.63
C SER A 87 -3.77 -8.61 -0.87
N ASP A 88 -3.89 -7.29 -0.92
CA ASP A 88 -2.78 -6.35 -1.06
C ASP A 88 -3.16 -5.06 -0.34
N VAL A 89 -2.38 -4.71 0.69
CA VAL A 89 -2.66 -3.60 1.58
C VAL A 89 -1.35 -2.89 1.92
N THR A 90 -1.25 -1.63 1.49
CA THR A 90 -0.24 -0.70 2.00
C THR A 90 -0.82 0.24 3.06
N ARG A 91 -0.09 0.46 4.15
CA ARG A 91 -0.35 1.50 5.16
C ARG A 91 0.94 2.22 5.53
N THR A 92 0.82 3.52 5.77
CA THR A 92 1.92 4.35 6.26
C THR A 92 1.51 5.06 7.54
N ALA A 93 2.37 5.02 8.55
CA ALA A 93 2.23 5.74 9.82
C ALA A 93 3.51 6.51 10.14
N VAL A 94 3.47 7.40 11.14
CA VAL A 94 4.69 8.02 11.71
C VAL A 94 4.86 7.55 13.14
N PHE A 95 6.06 7.11 13.50
CA PHE A 95 6.35 6.72 14.88
C PHE A 95 6.52 7.96 15.76
N GLY A 96 5.48 8.32 16.50
CA GLY A 96 5.44 9.52 17.32
C GLY A 96 4.76 10.69 16.61
N LYS A 97 5.35 11.90 16.69
CA LYS A 97 4.72 13.10 16.13
C LYS A 97 5.18 13.34 14.70
N ALA A 98 4.24 13.33 13.75
CA ALA A 98 4.49 13.73 12.38
C ALA A 98 4.89 15.20 12.26
N SER A 99 5.95 15.45 11.49
CA SER A 99 6.34 16.78 11.03
C SER A 99 5.34 17.33 9.99
N ASP A 100 5.38 18.64 9.74
CA ASP A 100 4.48 19.27 8.77
C ASP A 100 4.70 18.74 7.34
N MET A 101 5.95 18.43 6.96
CA MET A 101 6.25 17.81 5.67
C MET A 101 5.62 16.42 5.54
N GLN A 102 5.75 15.58 6.57
CA GLN A 102 5.16 14.25 6.57
C GLN A 102 3.62 14.29 6.49
N ARG A 103 3.00 15.24 7.20
CA ARG A 103 1.54 15.46 7.11
C ARG A 103 1.11 15.86 5.71
N ARG A 104 1.76 16.85 5.11
CA ARG A 104 1.42 17.30 3.74
C ARG A 104 1.62 16.21 2.71
N MET A 105 2.68 15.41 2.82
CA MET A 105 2.91 14.25 1.96
C MET A 105 1.79 13.22 2.10
N TYR A 106 1.46 12.83 3.35
CA TYR A 106 0.39 11.87 3.64
C TYR A 106 -0.97 12.38 3.13
N GLU A 107 -1.32 13.63 3.39
CA GLU A 107 -2.57 14.25 2.95
C GLU A 107 -2.68 14.32 1.43
N THR A 108 -1.56 14.58 0.73
CA THR A 108 -1.51 14.59 -0.74
C THR A 108 -1.79 13.19 -1.29
N VAL A 109 -1.13 12.16 -0.75
CA VAL A 109 -1.34 10.76 -1.17
C VAL A 109 -2.77 10.30 -0.84
N LEU A 110 -3.26 10.61 0.36
CA LEU A 110 -4.63 10.29 0.78
C LEU A 110 -5.67 10.92 -0.15
N LYS A 111 -5.48 12.20 -0.51
CA LYS A 111 -6.37 12.88 -1.46
C LYS A 111 -6.30 12.22 -2.84
N ALA A 112 -5.11 11.96 -3.37
CA ALA A 112 -4.94 11.29 -4.65
C ALA A 112 -5.64 9.91 -4.68
N GLN A 113 -5.47 9.11 -3.62
CA GLN A 113 -6.13 7.81 -3.49
C GLN A 113 -7.66 7.95 -3.45
N THR A 114 -8.16 8.84 -2.59
CA THR A 114 -9.61 9.03 -2.38
C THR A 114 -10.30 9.45 -3.67
N GLU A 115 -9.74 10.44 -4.39
CA GLU A 115 -10.31 10.94 -5.64
C GLU A 115 -10.24 9.89 -6.75
N SER A 116 -9.14 9.14 -6.86
CA SER A 116 -9.04 8.02 -7.79
C SER A 116 -10.06 6.92 -7.48
N MET A 117 -10.25 6.54 -6.21
CA MET A 117 -11.27 5.57 -5.80
C MET A 117 -12.68 6.04 -6.15
N ASN A 118 -13.00 7.32 -5.93
CA ASN A 118 -14.29 7.90 -6.27
C ASN A 118 -14.59 7.90 -7.78
N ALA A 119 -13.54 7.93 -8.61
CA ALA A 119 -13.67 7.88 -10.05
C ALA A 119 -13.85 6.46 -10.62
N ILE A 120 -13.50 5.42 -9.85
CA ILE A 120 -13.60 4.03 -10.29
C ILE A 120 -15.07 3.62 -10.39
N LYS A 121 -15.47 3.22 -11.60
CA LYS A 121 -16.76 2.60 -11.92
C LYS A 121 -16.63 1.82 -13.23
N ALA A 122 -17.63 0.97 -13.51
CA ALA A 122 -17.71 0.29 -14.79
C ALA A 122 -17.71 1.30 -15.95
N ASN A 123 -17.04 0.92 -17.04
CA ASN A 123 -16.86 1.68 -18.27
C ASN A 123 -15.94 2.91 -18.19
N VAL A 124 -15.20 3.10 -17.09
CA VAL A 124 -14.11 4.10 -17.01
C VAL A 124 -12.79 3.48 -17.45
N ASN A 125 -11.94 4.25 -18.12
CA ASN A 125 -10.61 3.82 -18.51
C ASN A 125 -9.63 3.90 -17.33
N GLY A 126 -8.86 2.84 -17.10
CA GLY A 126 -7.85 2.79 -16.04
C GLY A 126 -6.79 3.89 -16.15
N LYS A 127 -6.44 4.30 -17.38
CA LYS A 127 -5.53 5.43 -17.64
C LYS A 127 -6.08 6.75 -17.11
N ASP A 128 -7.38 6.98 -17.22
CA ASP A 128 -8.01 8.21 -16.73
C ASP A 128 -8.02 8.24 -15.19
N VAL A 129 -8.15 7.07 -14.55
CA VAL A 129 -8.06 6.95 -13.08
C VAL A 129 -6.63 7.20 -12.59
N ASP A 130 -5.60 6.65 -13.25
CA ASP A 130 -4.19 6.94 -12.95
C ASP A 130 -3.89 8.43 -13.08
N LYS A 131 -4.42 9.07 -14.13
CA LYS A 131 -4.24 10.49 -14.38
C LYS A 131 -4.74 11.37 -13.23
N ILE A 132 -5.86 11.01 -12.60
CA ILE A 132 -6.41 11.77 -11.45
C ILE A 132 -5.40 11.84 -10.30
N ALA A 133 -4.86 10.70 -9.87
CA ALA A 133 -3.87 10.66 -8.80
C ALA A 133 -2.61 11.44 -9.18
N ARG A 134 -2.14 11.25 -10.42
CA ARG A 134 -0.93 11.90 -10.93
C ARG A 134 -1.08 13.41 -11.02
N ASP A 135 -2.19 13.92 -11.54
CA ASP A 135 -2.48 15.35 -11.61
C ASP A 135 -2.56 15.99 -10.21
N ILE A 136 -3.18 15.30 -9.25
CA ILE A 136 -3.26 15.79 -7.86
C ILE A 136 -1.85 15.90 -7.27
N ILE A 137 -1.03 14.85 -7.36
CA ILE A 137 0.34 14.86 -6.82
C ILE A 137 1.19 15.91 -7.53
N ASP A 138 1.14 15.99 -8.87
CA ASP A 138 1.93 16.92 -9.68
C ASP A 138 1.52 18.39 -9.53
N SER A 139 0.34 18.66 -8.94
CA SER A 139 -0.09 20.01 -8.58
C SER A 139 0.50 20.53 -7.26
N THR A 140 1.27 19.70 -6.55
CA THR A 140 1.86 20.03 -5.23
C THR A 140 3.40 20.17 -5.30
N GLU A 141 4.04 20.32 -4.14
CA GLU A 141 5.51 20.29 -4.01
C GLU A 141 6.13 18.92 -4.35
N PHE A 142 5.32 17.87 -4.49
CA PHE A 142 5.76 16.49 -4.77
C PHE A 142 5.70 16.11 -6.25
N LYS A 143 5.70 17.09 -7.15
CA LYS A 143 5.67 16.85 -8.59
C LYS A 143 6.79 15.92 -9.05
N GLY A 144 6.44 14.94 -9.87
CA GLY A 144 7.36 13.94 -10.41
C GLY A 144 7.83 12.88 -9.41
N LYS A 145 7.21 12.80 -8.22
CA LYS A 145 7.55 11.81 -7.18
C LYS A 145 6.66 10.57 -7.18
N PHE A 146 5.60 10.56 -7.98
CA PHE A 146 4.78 9.38 -8.21
C PHE A 146 5.31 8.60 -9.42
N ILE A 147 6.12 7.57 -9.15
CA ILE A 147 6.99 6.93 -10.14
C ILE A 147 6.53 5.55 -10.62
N HIS A 148 5.42 5.03 -10.11
CA HIS A 148 4.84 3.75 -10.53
C HIS A 148 3.39 3.92 -11.02
N SER A 149 2.74 2.80 -11.39
CA SER A 149 1.33 2.76 -11.74
C SER A 149 0.44 3.00 -10.53
N LEU A 150 -0.77 3.53 -10.74
CA LEU A 150 -1.76 3.69 -9.68
C LEU A 150 -2.22 2.37 -9.05
N GLY A 151 -2.18 1.28 -9.80
CA GLY A 151 -2.54 -0.04 -9.29
C GLY A 151 -2.60 -1.10 -10.37
N HIS A 152 -3.07 -2.27 -9.99
CA HIS A 152 -3.14 -3.47 -10.83
C HIS A 152 -4.35 -4.33 -10.46
N GLY A 153 -4.64 -5.36 -11.26
CA GLY A 153 -5.63 -6.37 -10.94
C GLY A 153 -5.15 -7.24 -9.79
N LEU A 154 -6.10 -7.74 -9.00
CA LEU A 154 -5.84 -8.58 -7.84
C LEU A 154 -6.81 -9.76 -7.83
N GLY A 155 -6.29 -10.97 -7.60
CA GLY A 155 -7.10 -12.19 -7.68
C GLY A 155 -6.43 -13.39 -7.04
N MET A 156 -6.21 -14.43 -7.84
CA MET A 156 -5.39 -15.59 -7.41
C MET A 156 -3.90 -15.29 -7.45
N ASP A 157 -3.50 -14.31 -8.25
CA ASP A 157 -2.18 -13.70 -8.25
C ASP A 157 -2.27 -12.30 -7.59
N VAL A 158 -1.15 -11.84 -7.01
CA VAL A 158 -1.02 -10.47 -6.49
C VAL A 158 -1.04 -9.46 -7.64
N HIS A 159 -0.37 -9.78 -8.75
CA HIS A 159 -0.30 -8.93 -9.93
C HIS A 159 -1.06 -9.57 -11.09
N ASP A 160 -2.33 -9.21 -11.24
CA ASP A 160 -3.19 -9.62 -12.36
C ASP A 160 -3.56 -8.42 -13.26
N HIS A 161 -4.19 -8.68 -14.39
CA HIS A 161 -4.73 -7.65 -15.28
C HIS A 161 -6.05 -7.08 -14.71
N PRO A 162 -6.38 -5.78 -14.86
CA PRO A 162 -5.68 -4.74 -15.62
C PRO A 162 -4.68 -3.91 -14.81
N ALA A 163 -3.71 -3.32 -15.48
CA ALA A 163 -2.90 -2.24 -14.90
C ALA A 163 -3.67 -0.91 -14.97
N LEU A 164 -3.67 -0.16 -13.87
CA LEU A 164 -4.12 1.23 -13.79
C LEU A 164 -2.87 2.11 -13.96
N SER A 165 -2.51 2.44 -15.20
CA SER A 165 -1.30 3.23 -15.47
C SER A 165 -1.49 4.18 -16.64
N SER A 166 -0.65 5.21 -16.72
CA SER A 166 -0.63 6.17 -17.82
C SER A 166 -0.46 5.54 -19.23
N GLY A 167 0.11 4.34 -19.29
CA GLY A 167 0.36 3.59 -20.53
C GLY A 167 -0.66 2.50 -20.85
N ALA A 168 -1.58 2.16 -19.94
CA ALA A 168 -2.53 1.07 -20.12
C ALA A 168 -3.92 1.57 -20.54
N ASP A 169 -4.26 1.38 -21.81
CA ASP A 169 -5.59 1.71 -22.35
C ASP A 169 -6.55 0.54 -22.10
N PHE A 170 -7.26 0.58 -20.97
CA PHE A 170 -8.14 -0.49 -20.55
C PHE A 170 -9.43 0.03 -19.89
N THR A 171 -10.57 -0.40 -20.40
CA THR A 171 -11.88 -0.05 -19.85
C THR A 171 -12.28 -1.04 -18.74
N LEU A 172 -12.41 -0.53 -17.51
CA LEU A 172 -12.85 -1.30 -16.35
C LEU A 172 -14.26 -1.85 -16.56
N LYS A 173 -14.49 -3.09 -16.16
CA LYS A 173 -15.81 -3.74 -16.14
C LYS A 173 -16.26 -3.94 -14.70
N ALA A 174 -17.56 -4.09 -14.51
CA ALA A 174 -18.12 -4.47 -13.21
C ALA A 174 -17.46 -5.77 -12.70
N GLU A 175 -17.36 -5.89 -11.38
CA GLU A 175 -16.76 -7.04 -10.65
C GLU A 175 -15.24 -7.21 -10.81
N MET A 176 -14.55 -6.34 -11.56
CA MET A 176 -13.08 -6.32 -11.53
C MET A 176 -12.57 -5.86 -10.17
N VAL A 177 -11.51 -6.50 -9.69
CA VAL A 177 -10.85 -6.16 -8.44
C VAL A 177 -9.46 -5.63 -8.76
N VAL A 178 -9.19 -4.42 -8.30
CA VAL A 178 -7.95 -3.68 -8.57
C VAL A 178 -7.45 -3.00 -7.29
N THR A 179 -6.15 -2.78 -7.20
CA THR A 179 -5.52 -1.94 -6.17
C THR A 179 -5.61 -0.46 -6.53
N VAL A 180 -5.52 0.42 -5.52
CA VAL A 180 -5.42 1.88 -5.70
C VAL A 180 -4.41 2.42 -4.69
N GLU A 181 -3.19 2.63 -5.15
CA GLU A 181 -1.99 2.75 -4.32
C GLU A 181 -1.07 3.88 -4.81
N PRO A 182 -1.55 5.14 -4.93
CA PRO A 182 -0.64 6.24 -5.25
C PRO A 182 0.43 6.40 -4.17
N GLY A 183 1.62 6.85 -4.56
CA GLY A 183 2.76 7.03 -3.66
C GLY A 183 3.63 8.24 -4.00
N VAL A 184 4.34 8.76 -3.01
CA VAL A 184 5.32 9.86 -3.13
C VAL A 184 6.62 9.40 -2.48
N TYR A 185 7.73 9.47 -3.24
CA TYR A 185 9.05 8.95 -2.85
C TYR A 185 10.17 9.99 -2.99
#